data_AF-A0A928H0K9-F1
#
_entry.id   AF-A0A928H0K9-F1
#
_cell.length_a   1.000
_cell.length_b   1.000
_cell.length_c   1.000
_cell.angle_alpha   90.00
_cell.angle_beta   90.00
_cell.angle_gamma   90.00
#
_symmetry.space_group_name_H-M   'P 1'
#
loop_
_entity.id
_entity.type
_entity.pdbx_description
1 polymer ?
#
loop_
_entity_poly.entity_id
_entity_poly.type
_entity_poly.pdbx_seq_one_letter_code
_entity_poly.pdbx_strand_id
1 'polypeptide(L)'
;MNKFLCFVLAGLPMILCSENYILENEKHQTLFFISTAERSDKPSDFLSMTFPESNMRIRSFSRSNVISPAELSSLKGDKRLTVTLGPAVSGTDLSGLLGKISDIKHITVFSGEDLSFLKNQRVTSLTLFGFNGKNIDALHGMPIEKLIINGTPFLDDKIIPCLKSLPLKHLEIYDSGRFTDYSFLKELKLHTLKIRAGKSFRMECLPEEGLEVFHLTATPEVKFTGREKQLKRLKELVLSNVYIDAAVLPLLPRSNIENLALQQVYATSVDDLFDAVSRLSRLKNFFCLSILDDHGHHYDLPWSKLTVLNLQSLVCDSDAVPFLSKFSTLRYLKIAYMRRDHDRLPDEKTMSQLCKLNLTRLVLCRFPQYFIKFPFPVTVTNNFWLRNIPMGWD
;
A
#
# COMPACT_ATOMS: atom_id res chain seq x y z
N MET A 1 15.78 -7.90 0.27
CA MET A 1 15.18 -8.14 -1.07
C MET A 1 14.38 -9.42 -0.98
N ASN A 2 13.06 -9.33 -1.05
CA ASN A 2 12.21 -10.52 -1.16
C ASN A 2 12.08 -10.86 -2.65
N LYS A 3 12.71 -11.96 -3.06
CA LYS A 3 12.48 -12.56 -4.38
C LYS A 3 11.24 -13.45 -4.25
N PHE A 4 10.19 -13.14 -5.02
CA PHE A 4 9.13 -14.11 -5.29
C PHE A 4 9.56 -14.90 -6.53
N LEU A 5 9.67 -16.23 -6.37
CA LEU A 5 9.92 -17.17 -7.45
C LEU A 5 8.66 -18.04 -7.57
N CYS A 6 7.97 -17.94 -8.69
CA CYS A 6 6.83 -18.80 -9.01
C CYS A 6 7.30 -19.78 -10.09
N PHE A 7 7.36 -21.07 -9.78
CA PHE A 7 7.57 -22.11 -10.77
C PHE A 7 6.22 -22.50 -11.38
N VAL A 8 6.17 -22.56 -12.72
CA VAL A 8 5.08 -23.21 -13.46
C VAL A 8 5.72 -24.39 -14.18
N LEU A 9 5.41 -25.60 -13.75
CA LEU A 9 5.72 -26.83 -14.48
C LEU A 9 4.41 -27.42 -15.01
N ALA A 10 4.39 -27.72 -16.30
CA ALA A 10 3.22 -28.24 -16.99
C ALA A 10 3.43 -29.70 -17.41
N GLY A 11 2.44 -30.54 -17.13
CA GLY A 11 2.12 -31.72 -17.93
C GLY A 11 2.40 -33.09 -17.31
N LEU A 12 1.56 -33.55 -16.38
CA LEU A 12 1.30 -34.98 -16.07
C LEU A 12 -0.13 -35.14 -15.48
N PRO A 13 -0.75 -36.33 -15.55
CA PRO A 13 -2.14 -36.55 -15.09
C PRO A 13 -2.25 -36.46 -13.55
N MET A 14 -3.14 -35.59 -13.06
CA MET A 14 -3.23 -35.14 -11.66
C MET A 14 -4.17 -35.99 -10.78
N ILE A 15 -3.74 -36.26 -9.55
CA ILE A 15 -4.59 -36.59 -8.40
C ILE A 15 -4.66 -35.32 -7.54
N LEU A 16 -5.85 -34.73 -7.39
CA LEU A 16 -6.06 -33.55 -6.54
C LEU A 16 -6.05 -33.97 -5.07
N CYS A 17 -5.04 -33.53 -4.32
CA CYS A 17 -5.06 -33.57 -2.86
C CYS A 17 -5.34 -32.18 -2.35
N SER A 18 -6.44 -31.98 -1.64
CA SER A 18 -6.80 -30.68 -1.08
C SER A 18 -6.63 -30.67 0.43
N GLU A 19 -6.05 -29.58 0.93
CA GLU A 19 -5.73 -29.37 2.32
C GLU A 19 -6.43 -28.11 2.82
N ASN A 20 -7.18 -28.26 3.91
CA ASN A 20 -7.86 -27.15 4.56
C ASN A 20 -7.16 -26.81 5.88
N TYR A 21 -6.92 -25.53 6.10
CA TYR A 21 -6.22 -25.02 7.28
C TYR A 21 -7.11 -24.00 7.99
N ILE A 22 -7.32 -24.17 9.30
CA ILE A 22 -7.87 -23.12 10.15
C ILE A 22 -6.71 -22.43 10.84
N LEU A 23 -6.46 -21.17 10.54
CA LEU A 23 -5.49 -20.34 11.24
C LEU A 23 -6.22 -19.42 12.22
N GLU A 24 -5.68 -19.28 13.42
CA GLU A 24 -6.22 -18.40 14.45
C GLU A 24 -5.10 -17.54 15.04
N ASN A 25 -5.41 -16.27 15.29
CA ASN A 25 -4.64 -15.41 16.18
C ASN A 25 -5.57 -14.76 17.21
N GLU A 26 -5.01 -14.06 18.21
CA GLU A 26 -5.78 -13.44 19.30
C GLU A 26 -6.88 -12.47 18.83
N LYS A 27 -6.80 -11.98 17.59
CA LYS A 27 -7.70 -10.98 17.04
C LYS A 27 -8.61 -11.53 15.94
N HIS A 28 -8.22 -12.54 15.20
CA HIS A 28 -8.90 -12.99 13.98
C HIS A 28 -8.80 -14.50 13.77
N GLN A 29 -9.85 -15.10 13.23
CA GLN A 29 -9.85 -16.45 12.68
C GLN A 29 -9.87 -16.38 11.15
N THR A 30 -8.95 -17.09 10.51
CA THR A 30 -8.86 -17.18 9.06
C THR A 30 -8.93 -18.65 8.65
N LEU A 31 -9.95 -18.97 7.85
CA LEU A 31 -10.14 -20.28 7.26
C LEU A 31 -9.55 -20.29 5.85
N PHE A 32 -8.53 -21.11 5.61
CA PHE A 32 -7.87 -21.29 4.32
C PHE A 32 -8.31 -22.58 3.66
N PHE A 33 -8.75 -22.47 2.41
CA PHE A 33 -9.00 -23.59 1.52
C PHE A 33 -7.91 -23.61 0.46
N ILE A 34 -7.00 -24.58 0.53
CA ILE A 34 -5.90 -24.72 -0.43
C ILE A 34 -6.04 -26.09 -1.07
N SER A 35 -6.41 -26.15 -2.34
CA SER A 35 -6.22 -27.38 -3.10
C SER A 35 -4.77 -27.44 -3.60
N THR A 36 -4.07 -28.56 -3.39
CA THR A 36 -2.71 -28.75 -3.90
C THR A 36 -2.76 -29.68 -5.10
N ALA A 37 -2.22 -29.23 -6.22
CA ALA A 37 -2.18 -30.01 -7.45
C ALA A 37 -1.01 -31.02 -7.49
N GLU A 38 -0.08 -30.97 -6.54
CA GLU A 38 1.13 -31.80 -6.53
C GLU A 38 1.27 -32.63 -5.26
N ARG A 39 1.40 -33.94 -5.46
CA ARG A 39 1.74 -34.90 -4.42
C ARG A 39 3.23 -34.78 -4.11
N SER A 40 3.60 -33.93 -3.15
CA SER A 40 4.90 -34.03 -2.49
C SER A 40 4.76 -34.94 -1.28
N ASP A 41 5.57 -36.00 -1.22
CA ASP A 41 5.64 -36.91 -0.07
C ASP A 41 6.28 -36.27 1.18
N LYS A 42 6.63 -34.97 1.13
CA LYS A 42 7.27 -34.22 2.22
C LYS A 42 6.50 -32.96 2.61
N PRO A 43 5.76 -32.98 3.74
CA PRO A 43 5.02 -31.81 4.26
C PRO A 43 5.88 -30.59 4.59
N SER A 44 7.20 -30.76 4.73
CA SER A 44 8.14 -29.70 5.12
C SER A 44 8.32 -28.61 4.07
N ASP A 45 8.02 -28.89 2.81
CA ASP A 45 8.38 -28.00 1.70
C ASP A 45 7.35 -26.87 1.47
N PHE A 46 6.15 -27.01 2.05
CA PHE A 46 5.07 -26.01 1.95
C PHE A 46 5.05 -24.98 3.10
N LEU A 47 5.90 -25.13 4.12
CA LEU A 47 6.00 -24.19 5.25
C LEU A 47 6.65 -22.83 4.90
N SER A 48 6.84 -22.53 3.60
CA SER A 48 7.37 -21.24 3.14
C SER A 48 6.31 -20.21 2.74
N MET A 49 5.00 -20.49 2.91
CA MET A 49 4.00 -19.43 2.93
C MET A 49 4.20 -18.58 4.19
N THR A 50 4.99 -17.52 4.07
CA THR A 50 5.09 -16.49 5.11
C THR A 50 3.75 -15.78 5.22
N PHE A 51 3.00 -16.11 6.28
CA PHE A 51 1.83 -15.34 6.67
C PHE A 51 2.28 -13.91 7.06
N PRO A 52 1.56 -12.86 6.64
CA PRO A 52 1.96 -11.49 6.90
C PRO A 52 1.91 -11.09 8.39
N GLU A 53 1.32 -11.92 9.26
CA GLU A 53 1.21 -11.67 10.70
C GLU A 53 1.96 -12.75 11.50
N SER A 54 2.97 -12.32 12.27
CA SER A 54 3.90 -13.18 13.03
C SER A 54 3.29 -13.99 14.18
N ASN A 55 1.95 -13.99 14.34
CA ASN A 55 1.24 -14.59 15.48
C ASN A 55 0.11 -15.56 15.08
N MET A 56 0.02 -15.99 13.81
CA MET A 56 -0.97 -17.00 13.40
C MET A 56 -0.57 -18.41 13.86
N ARG A 57 -1.50 -19.15 14.47
CA ARG A 57 -1.37 -20.57 14.82
C ARG A 57 -2.34 -21.41 14.00
N ILE A 58 -1.90 -22.59 13.55
CA ILE A 58 -2.80 -23.57 12.93
C ILE A 58 -3.64 -24.20 14.04
N ARG A 59 -4.95 -23.96 14.03
CA ARG A 59 -5.90 -24.52 14.99
C ARG A 59 -6.35 -25.92 14.57
N SER A 60 -6.64 -26.11 13.28
CA SER A 60 -6.95 -27.42 12.74
C SER A 60 -6.50 -27.57 11.29
N PHE A 61 -6.27 -28.82 10.91
CA PHE A 61 -5.75 -29.26 9.63
C PHE A 61 -6.57 -30.45 9.17
N SER A 62 -7.14 -30.38 7.96
CA SER A 62 -7.82 -31.51 7.34
C SER A 62 -7.21 -31.78 5.97
N ARG A 63 -6.64 -32.98 5.81
CA ARG A 63 -6.21 -33.53 4.50
C ARG A 63 -7.38 -33.96 3.61
N SER A 64 -8.59 -33.90 4.15
CA SER A 64 -9.79 -34.15 3.37
C SER A 64 -10.43 -32.82 3.03
N ASN A 65 -11.09 -32.73 1.87
CA ASN A 65 -12.00 -31.63 1.52
C ASN A 65 -13.13 -31.41 2.56
N VAL A 66 -13.19 -32.22 3.61
CA VAL A 66 -14.22 -32.23 4.61
C VAL A 66 -13.65 -31.60 5.88
N ILE A 67 -14.03 -30.34 6.11
CA ILE A 67 -14.06 -29.79 7.46
C ILE A 67 -15.20 -30.49 8.18
N SER A 68 -14.98 -30.97 9.40
CA SER A 68 -16.04 -31.68 10.12
C SER A 68 -17.23 -30.74 10.35
N PRO A 69 -18.49 -31.25 10.33
CA PRO A 69 -19.65 -30.44 10.67
C PRO A 69 -19.54 -29.74 12.03
N ALA A 70 -18.83 -30.36 12.99
CA ALA A 70 -18.58 -29.79 14.32
C ALA A 70 -17.65 -28.56 14.24
N GLU A 71 -16.56 -28.64 13.48
CA GLU A 71 -15.66 -27.50 13.25
C GLU A 71 -16.38 -26.36 12.52
N LEU A 72 -17.14 -26.67 11.46
CA LEU A 72 -17.96 -25.67 10.75
C LEU A 72 -18.99 -25.01 11.68
N SER A 73 -19.62 -25.79 12.56
CA SER A 73 -20.56 -25.27 13.55
C SER A 73 -19.88 -24.36 14.57
N SER A 74 -18.62 -24.63 14.94
CA SER A 74 -17.85 -23.81 15.87
C SER A 74 -17.48 -22.43 15.30
N LEU A 75 -17.50 -22.28 13.98
CA LEU A 75 -17.24 -21.01 13.28
C LEU A 75 -18.50 -20.15 13.11
N LYS A 76 -19.69 -20.71 13.41
CA LYS A 76 -20.96 -20.01 13.21
C LYS A 76 -21.09 -18.83 14.18
N GLY A 77 -21.33 -17.65 13.64
CA GLY A 77 -21.48 -16.42 14.42
C GLY A 77 -20.17 -15.71 14.77
N ASP A 78 -19.01 -16.24 14.36
CA ASP A 78 -17.75 -15.51 14.50
C ASP A 78 -17.71 -14.34 13.49
N LYS A 79 -17.90 -13.13 14.02
CA LYS A 79 -17.87 -11.89 13.23
C LYS A 79 -16.49 -11.57 12.64
N ARG A 80 -15.44 -12.28 13.06
CA ARG A 80 -14.05 -12.05 12.65
C ARG A 80 -13.56 -13.07 11.64
N LEU A 81 -14.42 -14.00 11.23
CA LEU A 81 -14.07 -15.04 10.28
C LEU A 81 -13.73 -14.44 8.92
N THR A 82 -12.50 -14.71 8.48
CA THR A 82 -12.04 -14.45 7.12
C THR A 82 -11.90 -15.77 6.38
N VAL A 83 -12.47 -15.87 5.19
CA VAL A 83 -12.32 -17.07 4.33
C VAL A 83 -11.36 -16.75 3.20
N THR A 84 -10.30 -17.53 3.08
CA THR A 84 -9.32 -17.44 2.01
C THR A 84 -9.44 -18.66 1.10
N LEU A 85 -9.69 -18.41 -0.18
CA LEU A 85 -9.85 -19.41 -1.22
C LEU A 85 -8.62 -19.40 -2.12
N GLY A 86 -7.82 -20.46 -2.10
CA GLY A 86 -6.58 -20.59 -2.87
C GLY A 86 -6.78 -20.91 -4.36
N PRO A 87 -5.72 -20.86 -5.19
CA PRO A 87 -5.82 -20.99 -6.65
C PRO A 87 -6.54 -22.23 -7.19
N ALA A 88 -6.37 -23.35 -6.51
CA ALA A 88 -6.89 -24.63 -6.97
C ALA A 88 -8.35 -24.89 -6.56
N VAL A 89 -9.06 -23.91 -5.96
CA VAL A 89 -10.51 -23.99 -5.78
C VAL A 89 -11.29 -23.55 -7.02
N SER A 90 -10.59 -23.06 -8.06
CA SER A 90 -11.23 -22.68 -9.33
C SER A 90 -12.00 -23.87 -9.92
N GLY A 91 -13.29 -23.67 -10.21
CA GLY A 91 -14.18 -24.72 -10.73
C GLY A 91 -14.77 -25.67 -9.69
N THR A 92 -14.43 -25.52 -8.41
CA THR A 92 -15.07 -26.29 -7.32
C THR A 92 -16.34 -25.58 -6.87
N ASP A 93 -17.45 -26.31 -6.77
CA ASP A 93 -18.68 -25.77 -6.17
C ASP A 93 -18.52 -25.63 -4.65
N LEU A 94 -18.31 -24.39 -4.20
CA LEU A 94 -18.20 -24.04 -2.78
C LEU A 94 -19.54 -23.67 -2.15
N SER A 95 -20.66 -23.70 -2.90
CA SER A 95 -21.96 -23.24 -2.42
C SER A 95 -22.44 -24.03 -1.20
N GLY A 96 -22.25 -25.36 -1.19
CA GLY A 96 -22.64 -26.23 -0.08
C GLY A 96 -21.83 -26.01 1.20
N LEU A 97 -20.59 -25.57 1.08
CA LEU A 97 -19.70 -25.25 2.20
C LEU A 97 -20.02 -23.86 2.76
N LEU A 98 -20.09 -22.85 1.88
CA LEU A 98 -20.36 -21.47 2.27
C LEU A 98 -21.82 -21.28 2.72
N GLY A 99 -22.75 -22.09 2.23
CA GLY A 99 -24.13 -22.13 2.73
C GLY A 99 -24.23 -22.57 4.20
N LYS A 100 -23.24 -23.28 4.73
CA LYS A 100 -23.19 -23.69 6.15
C LYS A 100 -22.57 -22.62 7.05
N ILE A 101 -21.76 -21.72 6.49
CA ILE A 101 -21.13 -20.63 7.22
C ILE A 101 -21.94 -19.36 6.98
N SER A 102 -23.01 -19.19 7.77
CA SER A 102 -23.74 -17.93 7.78
C SER A 102 -22.88 -16.81 8.39
N ASP A 103 -22.86 -15.64 7.76
CA ASP A 103 -22.22 -14.39 8.23
C ASP A 103 -20.74 -14.16 7.89
N ILE A 104 -20.20 -14.78 6.84
CA ILE A 104 -18.85 -14.43 6.36
C ILE A 104 -18.80 -12.95 5.95
N LYS A 105 -17.95 -12.17 6.61
CA LYS A 105 -17.76 -10.74 6.34
C LYS A 105 -16.60 -10.45 5.40
N HIS A 106 -15.56 -11.26 5.47
CA HIS A 106 -14.33 -11.07 4.73
C HIS A 106 -14.01 -12.31 3.90
N ILE A 107 -13.91 -12.13 2.59
CA ILE A 107 -13.50 -13.19 1.67
C ILE A 107 -12.31 -12.72 0.84
N THR A 108 -11.31 -13.57 0.72
CA THR A 108 -10.19 -13.43 -0.20
C THR A 108 -10.21 -14.57 -1.20
N VAL A 109 -10.22 -14.26 -2.48
CA VAL A 109 -10.21 -15.22 -3.59
C VAL A 109 -8.91 -15.07 -4.35
N PHE A 110 -8.10 -16.13 -4.38
CA PHE A 110 -6.88 -16.23 -5.18
C PHE A 110 -7.18 -17.00 -6.45
N SER A 111 -7.20 -16.28 -7.57
CA SER A 111 -7.57 -16.75 -8.89
C SER A 111 -8.94 -17.44 -8.95
N GLY A 112 -9.51 -17.51 -10.14
CA GLY A 112 -10.84 -18.07 -10.32
C GLY A 112 -11.57 -17.39 -11.44
N GLU A 113 -12.60 -18.08 -11.91
CA GLU A 113 -13.44 -17.61 -13.01
C GLU A 113 -14.86 -17.25 -12.55
N ASP A 114 -15.34 -17.92 -11.51
CA ASP A 114 -16.73 -17.87 -11.09
C ASP A 114 -16.86 -17.46 -9.62
N LEU A 115 -17.63 -16.40 -9.37
CA LEU A 115 -17.99 -15.92 -8.03
C LEU A 115 -19.43 -16.29 -7.64
N SER A 116 -20.10 -17.15 -8.40
CA SER A 116 -21.49 -17.57 -8.15
C SER A 116 -21.70 -18.15 -6.75
N PHE A 117 -20.67 -18.76 -6.16
CA PHE A 117 -20.70 -19.26 -4.78
C PHE A 117 -20.89 -18.16 -3.72
N LEU A 118 -20.63 -16.89 -4.07
CA LEU A 118 -20.89 -15.73 -3.22
C LEU A 118 -22.35 -15.30 -3.22
N LYS A 119 -23.17 -15.83 -4.15
CA LYS A 119 -24.59 -15.50 -4.22
C LYS A 119 -25.26 -15.82 -2.89
N ASN A 120 -26.06 -14.88 -2.40
CA ASN A 120 -26.73 -14.91 -1.09
C ASN A 120 -25.83 -14.75 0.15
N GLN A 121 -24.52 -14.56 -0.01
CA GLN A 121 -23.62 -14.29 1.10
C GLN A 121 -23.66 -12.81 1.50
N ARG A 122 -23.56 -12.52 2.80
CA ARG A 122 -23.55 -11.14 3.35
C ARG A 122 -22.11 -10.60 3.51
N VAL A 123 -21.32 -10.76 2.46
CA VAL A 123 -19.93 -10.31 2.40
C VAL A 123 -19.87 -8.79 2.35
N THR A 124 -19.14 -8.19 3.28
CA THR A 124 -18.95 -6.73 3.34
C THR A 124 -17.57 -6.31 2.83
N SER A 125 -16.62 -7.25 2.76
CA SER A 125 -15.26 -7.03 2.32
C SER A 125 -14.81 -8.19 1.43
N LEU A 126 -14.47 -7.88 0.18
CA LEU A 126 -14.01 -8.85 -0.80
C LEU A 126 -12.63 -8.46 -1.33
N THR A 127 -11.74 -9.44 -1.43
CA THR A 127 -10.44 -9.29 -2.07
C THR A 127 -10.29 -10.30 -3.18
N LEU A 128 -9.99 -9.83 -4.38
CA LEU A 128 -9.80 -10.64 -5.59
C LEU A 128 -8.35 -10.51 -6.05
N PHE A 129 -7.58 -11.58 -5.95
CA PHE A 129 -6.23 -11.67 -6.50
C PHE A 129 -6.28 -12.52 -7.77
N GLY A 130 -5.75 -12.08 -8.91
CA GLY A 130 -5.64 -12.98 -10.07
C GLY A 130 -6.98 -13.42 -10.70
N PHE A 131 -8.10 -12.82 -10.32
CA PHE A 131 -9.43 -13.14 -10.86
C PHE A 131 -9.52 -12.81 -12.35
N ASN A 132 -10.09 -13.71 -13.16
CA ASN A 132 -10.09 -13.57 -14.62
C ASN A 132 -11.41 -13.01 -15.21
N GLY A 133 -12.38 -12.67 -14.37
CA GLY A 133 -13.49 -11.80 -14.76
C GLY A 133 -14.71 -12.48 -15.39
N LYS A 134 -14.76 -13.81 -15.55
CA LYS A 134 -15.86 -14.44 -16.32
C LYS A 134 -17.25 -14.28 -15.70
N ASN A 135 -17.38 -14.30 -14.37
CA ASN A 135 -18.69 -14.14 -13.71
C ASN A 135 -18.64 -13.14 -12.54
N ILE A 136 -18.54 -11.85 -12.87
CA ILE A 136 -18.61 -10.77 -11.87
C ILE A 136 -20.05 -10.38 -11.50
N ASP A 137 -21.04 -10.85 -12.26
CA ASP A 137 -22.46 -10.53 -12.06
C ASP A 137 -22.97 -11.03 -10.70
N ALA A 138 -22.34 -12.07 -10.15
CA ALA A 138 -22.62 -12.57 -8.81
C ALA A 138 -22.43 -11.52 -7.70
N LEU A 139 -21.64 -10.47 -7.96
CA LEU A 139 -21.43 -9.37 -7.02
C LEU A 139 -22.54 -8.31 -7.06
N HIS A 140 -23.41 -8.32 -8.08
CA HIS A 140 -24.41 -7.28 -8.25
C HIS A 140 -25.37 -7.18 -7.05
N GLY A 141 -25.50 -5.99 -6.48
CA GLY A 141 -26.36 -5.75 -5.31
C GLY A 141 -25.87 -6.35 -3.99
N MET A 142 -24.65 -6.93 -3.95
CA MET A 142 -24.08 -7.40 -2.69
C MET A 142 -23.73 -6.23 -1.75
N PRO A 143 -23.77 -6.42 -0.42
CA PRO A 143 -23.47 -5.37 0.56
C PRO A 143 -21.95 -5.13 0.74
N ILE A 144 -21.17 -5.20 -0.35
CA ILE A 144 -19.72 -5.04 -0.30
C ILE A 144 -19.37 -3.56 -0.15
N GLU A 145 -18.79 -3.22 1.00
CA GLU A 145 -18.31 -1.86 1.29
C GLU A 145 -16.82 -1.70 1.00
N LYS A 146 -16.06 -2.80 1.04
CA LYS A 146 -14.63 -2.84 0.76
C LYS A 146 -14.32 -3.84 -0.35
N LEU A 147 -13.75 -3.35 -1.44
CA LEU A 147 -13.32 -4.18 -2.55
C LEU A 147 -11.84 -3.93 -2.85
N ILE A 148 -11.06 -4.99 -2.86
CA ILE A 148 -9.66 -4.97 -3.30
C ILE A 148 -9.55 -5.87 -4.52
N ILE A 149 -9.06 -5.32 -5.62
CA ILE A 149 -8.80 -6.03 -6.86
C ILE A 149 -7.29 -5.92 -7.13
N ASN A 150 -6.61 -7.05 -7.24
CA ASN A 150 -5.18 -7.08 -7.46
C ASN A 150 -4.79 -8.14 -8.51
N GLY A 151 -3.98 -7.74 -9.49
CA GLY A 151 -3.41 -8.66 -10.46
C GLY A 151 -4.47 -9.32 -11.33
N THR A 152 -5.53 -8.59 -11.70
CA THR A 152 -6.63 -9.09 -12.54
C THR A 152 -6.51 -8.52 -13.96
N PRO A 153 -5.59 -9.03 -14.80
CA PRO A 153 -5.24 -8.40 -16.08
C PRO A 153 -6.36 -8.46 -17.13
N PHE A 154 -7.39 -9.27 -16.91
CA PHE A 154 -8.53 -9.44 -17.80
C PHE A 154 -9.70 -8.52 -17.45
N LEU A 155 -9.62 -7.82 -16.31
CA LEU A 155 -10.68 -6.95 -15.84
C LEU A 155 -10.67 -5.64 -16.65
N ASP A 156 -11.71 -5.42 -17.43
CA ASP A 156 -11.91 -4.25 -18.29
C ASP A 156 -13.13 -3.42 -17.82
N ASP A 157 -13.51 -2.43 -18.62
CA ASP A 157 -14.60 -1.50 -18.30
C ASP A 157 -15.98 -2.20 -18.13
N LYS A 158 -16.12 -3.50 -18.47
CA LYS A 158 -17.37 -4.25 -18.28
C LYS A 158 -17.72 -4.49 -16.81
N ILE A 159 -16.76 -4.38 -15.89
CA ILE A 159 -17.04 -4.47 -14.44
C ILE A 159 -17.76 -3.21 -13.91
N ILE A 160 -17.70 -2.08 -14.62
CA ILE A 160 -18.17 -0.78 -14.13
C ILE A 160 -19.62 -0.82 -13.62
N PRO A 161 -20.61 -1.40 -14.34
CA PRO A 161 -21.99 -1.49 -13.84
C PRO A 161 -22.09 -2.25 -12.51
N CYS A 162 -21.28 -3.30 -12.34
CA CYS A 162 -21.21 -4.04 -11.10
C CYS A 162 -20.63 -3.18 -9.97
N LEU A 163 -19.51 -2.48 -10.20
CA LEU A 163 -18.91 -1.57 -9.20
C LEU A 163 -19.88 -0.48 -8.74
N LYS A 164 -20.68 0.10 -9.65
CA LYS A 164 -21.70 1.12 -9.33
C LYS A 164 -22.87 0.57 -8.51
N SER A 165 -23.17 -0.72 -8.62
CA SER A 165 -24.23 -1.37 -7.84
C SER A 165 -23.85 -1.64 -6.39
N LEU A 166 -22.55 -1.60 -6.07
CA LEU A 166 -22.02 -1.90 -4.75
C LEU A 166 -21.99 -0.65 -3.85
N PRO A 167 -22.29 -0.77 -2.55
CA PRO A 167 -22.21 0.32 -1.59
C PRO A 167 -20.76 0.60 -1.14
N LEU A 168 -19.83 0.72 -2.09
CA LEU A 168 -18.40 0.84 -1.83
C LEU A 168 -18.07 2.13 -1.06
N LYS A 169 -17.30 1.94 0.01
CA LYS A 169 -16.62 3.00 0.78
C LYS A 169 -15.09 2.92 0.60
N HIS A 170 -14.57 1.74 0.28
CA HIS A 170 -13.15 1.47 0.12
C HIS A 170 -12.92 0.68 -1.16
N LEU A 171 -12.14 1.24 -2.09
CA LEU A 171 -11.79 0.59 -3.34
C LEU A 171 -10.27 0.60 -3.52
N GLU A 172 -9.69 -0.56 -3.74
CA GLU A 172 -8.30 -0.71 -4.16
C GLU A 172 -8.21 -1.46 -5.48
N ILE A 173 -7.47 -0.91 -6.45
CA ILE A 173 -7.25 -1.53 -7.76
C ILE A 173 -5.75 -1.50 -8.06
N TYR A 174 -5.11 -2.67 -8.07
CA TYR A 174 -3.69 -2.84 -8.33
C TYR A 174 -3.46 -3.82 -9.47
N ASP A 175 -2.51 -3.52 -10.36
CA ASP A 175 -2.09 -4.46 -11.42
C ASP A 175 -3.26 -5.04 -12.26
N SER A 176 -4.34 -4.25 -12.41
CA SER A 176 -5.54 -4.57 -13.19
C SER A 176 -5.52 -3.76 -14.49
N GLY A 177 -4.88 -4.30 -15.51
CA GLY A 177 -4.30 -3.52 -16.62
C GLY A 177 -5.20 -3.11 -17.80
N ARG A 178 -6.54 -3.05 -17.67
CA ARG A 178 -7.41 -2.75 -18.83
C ARG A 178 -8.50 -1.71 -18.63
N PHE A 179 -8.56 -1.02 -17.49
CA PHE A 179 -9.45 0.13 -17.39
C PHE A 179 -8.98 1.25 -18.31
N THR A 180 -9.85 1.67 -19.22
CA THR A 180 -9.57 2.82 -20.09
C THR A 180 -10.30 4.07 -19.62
N ASP A 181 -11.39 3.89 -18.90
CA ASP A 181 -12.18 4.97 -18.34
C ASP A 181 -12.34 4.85 -16.82
N TYR A 182 -11.87 5.87 -16.10
CA TYR A 182 -12.06 6.00 -14.66
C TYR A 182 -13.19 6.95 -14.29
N SER A 183 -13.96 7.49 -15.26
CA SER A 183 -15.05 8.44 -15.03
C SER A 183 -16.10 7.92 -14.06
N PHE A 184 -16.31 6.60 -14.02
CA PHE A 184 -17.25 5.94 -13.11
C PHE A 184 -16.95 6.19 -11.64
N LEU A 185 -15.70 6.49 -11.28
CA LEU A 185 -15.31 6.76 -9.89
C LEU A 185 -16.03 7.98 -9.30
N LYS A 186 -16.46 8.94 -10.14
CA LYS A 186 -17.24 10.12 -9.72
C LYS A 186 -18.59 9.75 -9.08
N GLU A 187 -19.16 8.63 -9.51
CA GLU A 187 -20.47 8.18 -9.08
C GLU A 187 -20.41 7.34 -7.79
N LEU A 188 -19.20 6.94 -7.36
CA LEU A 188 -19.01 6.13 -6.17
C LEU A 188 -18.84 7.01 -4.92
N LYS A 189 -19.42 6.56 -3.79
CA LYS A 189 -19.34 7.25 -2.49
C LYS A 189 -18.14 6.77 -1.66
N LEU A 190 -16.94 6.90 -2.22
CA LEU A 190 -15.70 6.38 -1.62
C LEU A 190 -15.15 7.31 -0.52
N HIS A 191 -14.66 6.70 0.55
CA HIS A 191 -13.82 7.34 1.58
C HIS A 191 -12.33 7.06 1.34
N THR A 192 -12.03 5.88 0.77
CA THR A 192 -10.66 5.49 0.45
C THR A 192 -10.62 4.94 -0.96
N LEU A 193 -9.72 5.51 -1.76
CA LEU A 193 -9.38 5.03 -3.08
C LEU A 193 -7.87 4.83 -3.17
N LYS A 194 -7.45 3.62 -3.54
CA LYS A 194 -6.06 3.34 -3.88
C LYS A 194 -5.99 2.70 -5.24
N ILE A 195 -5.17 3.25 -6.11
CA ILE A 195 -5.14 2.78 -7.49
C ILE A 195 -3.74 2.81 -8.07
N ARG A 196 -3.43 1.77 -8.83
CA ARG A 196 -2.36 1.75 -9.82
C ARG A 196 -2.99 1.87 -11.19
N ALA A 197 -3.21 3.11 -11.63
CA ALA A 197 -3.78 3.34 -12.96
C ALA A 197 -2.68 3.10 -14.01
N GLY A 198 -3.02 2.40 -15.09
CA GLY A 198 -2.07 1.93 -16.10
C GLY A 198 -1.19 3.03 -16.69
N LYS A 199 -1.61 3.63 -17.81
CA LYS A 199 -0.80 4.65 -18.51
C LYS A 199 -1.06 6.07 -18.01
N SER A 200 -2.33 6.40 -17.79
CA SER A 200 -2.72 7.74 -17.38
C SER A 200 -3.92 7.74 -16.42
N PHE A 201 -4.02 8.78 -15.62
CA PHE A 201 -5.16 9.04 -14.73
C PHE A 201 -5.53 10.52 -14.77
N ARG A 202 -6.84 10.81 -14.75
CA ARG A 202 -7.33 12.19 -14.68
C ARG A 202 -7.92 12.43 -13.30
N MET A 203 -7.42 13.42 -12.59
CA MET A 203 -7.88 13.77 -11.24
C MET A 203 -9.35 14.19 -11.23
N GLU A 204 -9.87 14.67 -12.36
CA GLU A 204 -11.29 14.97 -12.51
C GLU A 204 -12.18 13.74 -12.27
N CYS A 205 -11.69 12.51 -12.45
CA CYS A 205 -12.43 11.28 -12.22
C CYS A 205 -12.70 10.99 -10.74
N LEU A 206 -12.04 11.67 -9.81
CA LEU A 206 -12.20 11.39 -8.38
C LEU A 206 -13.61 11.73 -7.89
N PRO A 207 -14.14 10.97 -6.91
CA PRO A 207 -15.38 11.32 -6.25
C PRO A 207 -15.22 12.63 -5.47
N GLU A 208 -16.14 13.57 -5.71
CA GLU A 208 -16.09 14.91 -5.11
C GLU A 208 -16.44 14.87 -3.61
N GLU A 209 -17.32 13.94 -3.21
CA GLU A 209 -17.82 13.82 -1.85
C GLU A 209 -17.21 12.63 -1.11
N GLY A 210 -16.85 12.85 0.16
CA GLY A 210 -16.49 11.76 1.08
C GLY A 210 -15.05 11.27 1.03
N LEU A 211 -14.32 11.52 -0.07
CA LEU A 211 -12.96 11.00 -0.24
C LEU A 211 -11.98 11.60 0.78
N GLU A 212 -11.43 10.75 1.64
CA GLU A 212 -10.47 11.14 2.70
C GLU A 212 -9.05 10.67 2.40
N VAL A 213 -8.90 9.53 1.73
CA VAL A 213 -7.62 8.90 1.42
C VAL A 213 -7.54 8.60 -0.07
N PHE A 214 -6.53 9.17 -0.74
CA PHE A 214 -6.26 8.88 -2.14
C PHE A 214 -4.80 8.49 -2.35
N HIS A 215 -4.59 7.26 -2.83
CA HIS A 215 -3.27 6.75 -3.20
C HIS A 215 -3.25 6.47 -4.71
N LEU A 216 -2.32 7.08 -5.43
CA LEU A 216 -2.05 6.82 -6.83
C LEU A 216 -0.60 6.37 -6.97
N THR A 217 -0.40 5.16 -7.50
CA THR A 217 0.93 4.55 -7.58
C THR A 217 1.23 4.07 -8.99
N ALA A 218 2.45 4.26 -9.48
CA ALA A 218 2.94 3.75 -10.76
C ALA A 218 2.02 4.09 -11.95
N THR A 219 1.60 5.35 -12.01
CA THR A 219 0.79 5.93 -13.09
C THR A 219 1.60 7.05 -13.74
N PRO A 220 2.24 6.80 -14.90
CA PRO A 220 3.20 7.74 -15.48
C PRO A 220 2.60 9.13 -15.72
N GLU A 221 1.39 9.21 -16.26
CA GLU A 221 0.75 10.49 -16.59
C GLU A 221 -0.44 10.79 -15.69
N VAL A 222 -0.35 11.87 -14.91
CA VAL A 222 -1.48 12.35 -14.10
C VAL A 222 -1.90 13.72 -14.58
N LYS A 223 -3.15 13.84 -15.03
CA LYS A 223 -3.72 15.11 -15.49
C LYS A 223 -4.55 15.74 -14.39
N PHE A 224 -4.17 16.95 -14.01
CA PHE A 224 -4.87 17.78 -13.03
C PHE A 224 -5.66 18.86 -13.76
N THR A 225 -6.82 19.24 -13.22
CA THR A 225 -7.76 20.14 -13.91
C THR A 225 -8.19 21.31 -13.05
N GLY A 226 -7.65 21.45 -11.84
CA GLY A 226 -8.07 22.43 -10.83
C GLY A 226 -9.30 22.01 -10.03
N ARG A 227 -10.03 20.96 -10.46
CA ARG A 227 -11.22 20.46 -9.76
C ARG A 227 -10.89 19.79 -8.44
N GLU A 228 -9.69 19.25 -8.29
CA GLU A 228 -9.15 18.65 -7.08
C GLU A 228 -9.19 19.60 -5.85
N LYS A 229 -9.29 20.92 -6.05
CA LYS A 229 -9.59 21.90 -4.99
C LYS A 229 -10.91 21.64 -4.27
N GLN A 230 -11.84 20.95 -4.92
CA GLN A 230 -13.16 20.60 -4.39
C GLN A 230 -13.13 19.38 -3.46
N LEU A 231 -12.02 18.64 -3.40
CA LEU A 231 -11.84 17.47 -2.51
C LEU A 231 -11.65 17.92 -1.05
N LYS A 232 -12.69 18.55 -0.49
CA LYS A 232 -12.67 19.20 0.82
C LYS A 232 -12.43 18.22 1.96
N ARG A 233 -12.63 16.91 1.79
CA ARG A 233 -12.42 15.91 2.85
C ARG A 233 -11.09 15.19 2.75
N LEU A 234 -10.28 15.45 1.73
CA LEU A 234 -9.02 14.76 1.50
C LEU A 234 -8.01 15.09 2.61
N LYS A 235 -7.66 14.09 3.40
CA LYS A 235 -6.69 14.16 4.50
C LYS A 235 -5.36 13.54 4.12
N GLU A 236 -5.38 12.54 3.25
CA GLU A 236 -4.19 11.80 2.85
C GLU A 236 -4.09 11.69 1.33
N LEU A 237 -2.94 12.14 0.82
CA LEU A 237 -2.58 12.07 -0.58
C LEU A 237 -1.23 11.38 -0.72
N VAL A 238 -1.22 10.24 -1.40
CA VAL A 238 0.00 9.50 -1.72
C VAL A 238 0.12 9.40 -3.24
N LEU A 239 1.18 9.98 -3.79
CA LEU A 239 1.51 9.94 -5.19
C LEU A 239 2.89 9.28 -5.31
N SER A 240 2.94 8.09 -5.91
CA SER A 240 4.18 7.30 -6.02
C SER A 240 4.44 6.89 -7.46
N ASN A 241 5.65 7.08 -7.98
CA ASN A 241 6.00 6.78 -9.38
C ASN A 241 5.03 7.44 -10.37
N VAL A 242 4.86 8.75 -10.22
CA VAL A 242 4.00 9.57 -11.09
C VAL A 242 4.80 10.77 -11.60
N TYR A 243 4.53 11.19 -12.84
CA TYR A 243 5.01 12.49 -13.33
C TYR A 243 4.02 13.57 -12.89
N ILE A 244 4.49 14.61 -12.22
CA ILE A 244 3.65 15.74 -11.79
C ILE A 244 4.33 17.03 -12.25
N ASP A 245 3.69 17.76 -13.14
CA ASP A 245 4.10 19.13 -13.44
C ASP A 245 3.97 19.98 -12.16
N ALA A 246 5.02 20.69 -11.74
CA ALA A 246 5.00 21.44 -10.49
C ALA A 246 3.90 22.53 -10.47
N ALA A 247 3.50 23.03 -11.65
CA ALA A 247 2.38 23.95 -11.82
C ALA A 247 1.04 23.41 -11.31
N VAL A 248 0.93 22.10 -11.12
CA VAL A 248 -0.24 21.41 -10.58
C VAL A 248 -0.38 21.56 -9.08
N LEU A 249 0.72 21.63 -8.34
CA LEU A 249 0.68 21.52 -6.88
C LEU A 249 -0.11 22.67 -6.21
N PRO A 250 -0.10 23.91 -6.73
CA PRO A 250 -1.01 24.96 -6.29
C PRO A 250 -2.51 24.65 -6.44
N LEU A 251 -2.86 23.60 -7.20
CA LEU A 251 -4.22 23.12 -7.41
C LEU A 251 -4.67 22.11 -6.35
N LEU A 252 -3.76 21.53 -5.56
CA LEU A 252 -4.13 20.59 -4.50
C LEU A 252 -5.07 21.24 -3.46
N PRO A 253 -5.97 20.46 -2.83
CA PRO A 253 -6.88 20.97 -1.81
C PRO A 253 -6.09 21.44 -0.59
N ARG A 254 -5.98 22.76 -0.43
CA ARG A 254 -5.07 23.40 0.54
C ARG A 254 -5.45 23.18 2.00
N SER A 255 -6.73 22.99 2.30
CA SER A 255 -7.24 23.19 3.65
C SER A 255 -7.18 21.97 4.55
N ASN A 256 -7.09 20.74 4.03
CA ASN A 256 -7.34 19.54 4.84
C ASN A 256 -6.31 18.41 4.75
N ILE A 257 -5.31 18.50 3.87
CA ILE A 257 -4.26 17.47 3.77
C ILE A 257 -3.40 17.49 5.05
N GLU A 258 -3.40 16.36 5.76
CA GLU A 258 -2.57 16.11 6.95
C GLU A 258 -1.37 15.21 6.61
N ASN A 259 -1.54 14.33 5.63
CA ASN A 259 -0.53 13.38 5.17
C ASN A 259 -0.28 13.56 3.67
N LEU A 260 0.94 13.93 3.30
CA LEU A 260 1.36 14.02 1.91
C LEU A 260 2.59 13.14 1.69
N ALA A 261 2.49 12.20 0.76
CA ALA A 261 3.62 11.41 0.31
C ALA A 261 3.81 11.55 -1.21
N LEU A 262 4.96 12.05 -1.61
CA LEU A 262 5.40 12.19 -2.99
C LEU A 262 6.63 11.32 -3.16
N GLN A 263 6.48 10.16 -3.80
CA GLN A 263 7.55 9.18 -3.94
C GLN A 263 7.90 9.01 -5.41
N GLN A 264 9.16 9.20 -5.79
CA GLN A 264 9.61 9.09 -7.18
C GLN A 264 8.75 9.97 -8.08
N VAL A 265 8.54 11.21 -7.64
CA VAL A 265 7.77 12.21 -8.37
C VAL A 265 8.74 13.07 -9.15
N TYR A 266 8.52 13.16 -10.45
CA TYR A 266 9.26 14.08 -11.31
C TYR A 266 8.53 15.42 -11.29
N ALA A 267 9.08 16.38 -10.55
CA ALA A 267 8.63 17.77 -10.57
C ALA A 267 9.52 18.59 -11.50
N THR A 268 8.92 19.53 -12.22
CA THR A 268 9.64 20.47 -13.11
C THR A 268 10.45 21.52 -12.34
N SER A 269 10.04 21.81 -11.11
CA SER A 269 10.70 22.73 -10.19
C SER A 269 10.44 22.31 -8.75
N VAL A 270 11.51 22.24 -7.95
CA VAL A 270 11.43 21.90 -6.53
C VAL A 270 10.97 23.09 -5.70
N ASP A 271 11.27 24.29 -6.16
CA ASP A 271 10.79 25.53 -5.57
C ASP A 271 9.28 25.62 -5.60
N ASP A 272 8.68 25.32 -6.77
CA ASP A 272 7.23 25.31 -6.93
C ASP A 272 6.58 24.22 -6.06
N LEU A 273 7.26 23.08 -5.89
CA LEU A 273 6.82 22.02 -5.02
C LEU A 273 6.81 22.45 -3.55
N PHE A 274 7.90 23.04 -3.08
CA PHE A 274 7.98 23.50 -1.70
C PHE A 274 7.05 24.70 -1.46
N ASP A 275 6.93 25.67 -2.36
CA ASP A 275 5.93 26.74 -2.25
C ASP A 275 4.51 26.15 -2.16
N ALA A 276 4.17 25.13 -2.95
CA ALA A 276 2.86 24.51 -2.87
C ALA A 276 2.64 23.75 -1.55
N VAL A 277 3.63 22.98 -1.09
CA VAL A 277 3.61 22.31 0.22
C VAL A 277 3.51 23.33 1.34
N SER A 278 4.08 24.54 1.17
CA SER A 278 4.06 25.58 2.18
C SER A 278 2.64 26.05 2.52
N ARG A 279 1.73 25.92 1.54
CA ARG A 279 0.34 26.36 1.65
C ARG A 279 -0.55 25.34 2.34
N LEU A 280 -0.04 24.14 2.65
CA LEU A 280 -0.77 23.06 3.33
C LEU A 280 -0.73 23.25 4.86
N SER A 281 -1.54 24.19 5.35
CA SER A 281 -1.53 24.63 6.76
C SER A 281 -1.85 23.56 7.81
N ARG A 282 -2.36 22.39 7.42
CA ARG A 282 -2.68 21.25 8.30
C ARG A 282 -1.72 20.07 8.15
N LEU A 283 -0.69 20.20 7.30
CA LEU A 283 0.24 19.13 7.02
C LEU A 283 1.01 18.75 8.30
N LYS A 284 0.95 17.48 8.66
CA LYS A 284 1.65 16.89 9.81
C LYS A 284 2.76 15.96 9.34
N ASN A 285 2.50 15.21 8.28
CA ASN A 285 3.41 14.18 7.79
C ASN A 285 3.73 14.45 6.33
N PHE A 286 5.01 14.70 6.05
CA PHE A 286 5.50 14.91 4.70
C PHE A 286 6.58 13.89 4.35
N PHE A 287 6.32 13.12 3.31
CA PHE A 287 7.25 12.16 2.74
C PHE A 287 7.58 12.59 1.33
N CYS A 288 8.84 12.87 1.05
CA CYS A 288 9.31 13.16 -0.27
C CYS A 288 10.51 12.30 -0.60
N LEU A 289 10.32 11.34 -1.51
CA LEU A 289 11.36 10.40 -1.92
C LEU A 289 11.76 10.74 -3.35
N SER A 290 12.99 11.19 -3.57
CA SER A 290 13.56 11.49 -4.89
C SER A 290 12.89 12.65 -5.61
N ILE A 291 13.18 13.87 -5.16
CA ILE A 291 13.09 15.05 -6.02
C ILE A 291 14.48 15.30 -6.58
N LEU A 292 14.63 15.25 -7.90
CA LEU A 292 15.88 15.62 -8.55
C LEU A 292 15.90 17.14 -8.67
N ASP A 293 16.70 17.80 -7.85
CA ASP A 293 17.12 19.19 -8.07
C ASP A 293 18.64 19.29 -8.00
N ASP A 294 19.19 20.17 -8.81
CA ASP A 294 20.59 20.54 -8.82
C ASP A 294 20.85 21.90 -8.11
N HIS A 295 19.81 22.56 -7.57
CA HIS A 295 19.92 23.93 -7.05
C HIS A 295 19.51 24.06 -5.55
N GLY A 296 20.45 24.54 -4.72
CA GLY A 296 20.32 24.63 -3.26
C GLY A 296 19.58 25.88 -2.75
N HIS A 297 18.26 25.95 -2.89
CA HIS A 297 17.45 27.09 -2.41
C HIS A 297 16.92 26.92 -0.97
N HIS A 298 16.56 28.05 -0.34
CA HIS A 298 15.97 28.11 1.02
C HIS A 298 14.44 28.22 0.98
N TYR A 299 13.73 27.37 1.73
CA TYR A 299 12.26 27.30 1.70
C TYR A 299 11.57 27.72 3.02
N ASP A 300 10.50 28.51 2.90
CA ASP A 300 9.58 28.89 3.98
C ASP A 300 8.35 27.96 4.00
N LEU A 301 8.51 26.71 4.44
CA LEU A 301 7.35 25.82 4.68
C LEU A 301 6.70 26.09 6.06
N PRO A 302 5.49 25.56 6.33
CA PRO A 302 4.84 25.59 7.64
C PRO A 302 5.47 24.54 8.57
N TRP A 303 6.79 24.63 8.72
CA TRP A 303 7.66 23.71 9.44
C TRP A 303 7.22 23.47 10.89
N SER A 304 6.57 24.46 11.51
CA SER A 304 6.18 24.44 12.91
C SER A 304 5.05 23.45 13.26
N LYS A 305 4.39 22.83 12.28
CA LYS A 305 3.33 21.82 12.51
C LYS A 305 3.73 20.40 12.09
N LEU A 306 4.83 20.25 11.35
CA LEU A 306 5.27 18.94 10.90
C LEU A 306 5.76 18.11 12.08
N THR A 307 5.24 16.89 12.17
CA THR A 307 5.64 15.87 13.14
C THR A 307 6.56 14.83 12.51
N VAL A 308 6.37 14.55 11.22
CA VAL A 308 7.16 13.59 10.45
C VAL A 308 7.65 14.25 9.17
N LEU A 309 8.97 14.25 8.98
CA LEU A 309 9.61 14.68 7.75
C LEU A 309 10.53 13.57 7.25
N ASN A 310 10.27 13.11 6.04
CA ASN A 310 11.10 12.09 5.39
C ASN A 310 11.49 12.59 4.01
N LEU A 311 12.71 13.11 3.90
CA LEU A 311 13.32 13.58 2.67
C LEU A 311 14.36 12.56 2.26
N GLN A 312 14.17 11.90 1.11
CA GLN A 312 15.18 11.03 0.54
C GLN A 312 15.59 11.55 -0.82
N SER A 313 16.89 11.49 -1.10
CA SER A 313 17.48 11.94 -2.37
C SER A 313 17.24 13.43 -2.64
N LEU A 314 17.14 14.25 -1.59
CA LEU A 314 17.17 15.71 -1.72
C LEU A 314 18.61 16.17 -1.61
N VAL A 315 19.14 16.84 -2.64
CA VAL A 315 20.45 17.46 -2.56
C VAL A 315 20.33 18.70 -1.67
N CYS A 316 20.68 18.56 -0.40
CA CYS A 316 20.83 19.68 0.50
C CYS A 316 22.28 20.17 0.41
N ASP A 317 22.51 21.40 -0.04
CA ASP A 317 23.81 22.05 0.17
C ASP A 317 24.03 22.30 1.67
N SER A 318 25.30 22.45 2.08
CA SER A 318 25.69 22.71 3.47
C SER A 318 25.02 23.94 4.08
N ASP A 319 24.47 24.84 3.26
CA ASP A 319 23.72 26.00 3.71
C ASP A 319 22.25 25.71 4.04
N ALA A 320 21.75 24.49 3.81
CA ALA A 320 20.37 24.11 4.13
C ALA A 320 20.08 24.04 5.65
N VAL A 321 21.06 24.29 6.50
CA VAL A 321 20.91 24.19 7.96
C VAL A 321 19.86 25.12 8.58
N PRO A 322 19.77 26.42 8.22
CA PRO A 322 18.91 27.37 8.92
C PRO A 322 17.41 27.01 8.93
N PHE A 323 16.91 26.24 7.95
CA PHE A 323 15.49 25.89 7.92
C PHE A 323 15.13 24.89 9.04
N LEU A 324 16.08 24.07 9.51
CA LEU A 324 15.84 23.10 10.58
C LEU A 324 15.46 23.79 11.90
N SER A 325 15.94 25.00 12.15
CA SER A 325 15.56 25.77 13.34
C SER A 325 14.05 26.09 13.43
N LYS A 326 13.33 26.01 12.31
CA LYS A 326 11.89 26.33 12.23
C LYS A 326 10.98 25.19 12.70
N PHE A 327 11.51 24.00 12.96
CA PHE A 327 10.72 22.84 13.41
C PHE A 327 10.67 22.71 14.93
N SER A 328 9.59 23.21 15.53
CA SER A 328 9.35 23.04 16.97
C SER A 328 8.63 21.73 17.32
N THR A 329 7.87 21.15 16.38
CA THR A 329 7.02 19.96 16.62
C THR A 329 7.58 18.66 16.02
N LEU A 330 8.69 18.72 15.30
CA LEU A 330 9.20 17.57 14.56
C LEU A 330 9.66 16.47 15.53
N ARG A 331 9.15 15.26 15.32
CA ARG A 331 9.45 14.08 16.14
C ARG A 331 10.24 13.03 15.39
N TYR A 332 10.04 12.94 14.08
CA TYR A 332 10.75 12.05 13.19
C TYR A 332 11.36 12.82 12.04
N LEU A 333 12.67 12.69 11.87
CA LEU A 333 13.39 13.21 10.72
C LEU A 333 14.15 12.09 10.04
N LYS A 334 13.87 11.87 8.76
CA LYS A 334 14.71 11.04 7.90
C LYS A 334 15.26 11.90 6.77
N ILE A 335 16.58 11.91 6.65
CA ILE A 335 17.30 12.55 5.54
C ILE A 335 18.20 11.48 4.94
N ALA A 336 17.99 11.17 3.67
CA ALA A 336 18.85 10.27 2.90
C ALA A 336 19.42 11.01 1.70
N TYR A 337 20.70 10.75 1.39
CA TYR A 337 21.45 11.32 0.25
C TYR A 337 21.80 12.81 0.37
N MET A 338 23.04 13.08 0.80
CA MET A 338 23.77 14.29 0.41
C MET A 338 24.66 13.94 -0.78
N ARG A 339 24.95 14.90 -1.66
CA ARG A 339 25.58 14.76 -2.99
C ARG A 339 26.73 13.73 -3.05
N ARG A 340 26.87 13.00 -4.17
CA ARG A 340 27.94 11.99 -4.40
C ARG A 340 29.36 12.56 -4.31
N ASP A 341 29.53 13.86 -4.55
CA ASP A 341 30.86 14.47 -4.64
C ASP A 341 31.38 14.93 -3.27
N HIS A 342 30.58 14.76 -2.21
CA HIS A 342 30.95 15.07 -0.85
C HIS A 342 30.61 13.90 0.07
N ASP A 343 31.57 12.99 0.26
CA ASP A 343 31.66 12.08 1.42
C ASP A 343 31.78 12.85 2.77
N ARG A 344 31.47 14.15 2.77
CA ARG A 344 31.54 15.01 3.94
C ARG A 344 30.25 14.87 4.72
N LEU A 345 30.41 14.51 5.99
CA LEU A 345 29.37 14.61 7.00
C LEU A 345 28.75 16.02 7.01
N PRO A 346 27.53 16.19 7.54
CA PRO A 346 27.04 17.52 7.87
C PRO A 346 28.08 18.22 8.75
N ASP A 347 28.33 19.51 8.50
CA ASP A 347 29.29 20.27 9.30
C ASP A 347 28.84 20.37 10.77
N GLU A 348 29.75 20.78 11.65
CA GLU A 348 29.46 20.91 13.09
C GLU A 348 28.26 21.84 13.36
N LYS A 349 28.09 22.88 12.54
CA LYS A 349 26.97 23.81 12.62
C LYS A 349 25.64 23.12 12.34
N THR A 350 25.58 22.28 11.31
CA THR A 350 24.42 21.42 10.97
C THR A 350 24.09 20.49 12.13
N MET A 351 25.11 19.79 12.62
CA MET A 351 24.96 18.82 13.70
C MET A 351 24.48 19.48 15.00
N SER A 352 25.03 20.65 15.33
CA SER A 352 24.59 21.45 16.48
C SER A 352 23.11 21.84 16.37
N GLN A 353 22.63 22.22 15.18
CA GLN A 353 21.20 22.52 14.99
C GLN A 353 20.31 21.29 15.07
N LEU A 354 20.72 20.16 14.50
CA LEU A 354 20.00 18.88 14.63
C LEU A 354 19.86 18.46 16.10
N CYS A 355 20.90 18.67 16.91
CA CYS A 355 20.86 18.38 18.35
C CYS A 355 19.92 19.29 19.14
N LYS A 356 19.56 20.48 18.61
CA LYS A 356 18.57 21.38 19.23
C LYS A 356 17.13 20.94 18.97
N LEU A 357 16.90 20.02 18.02
CA LEU A 357 15.57 19.51 17.72
C LEU A 357 15.14 18.47 18.76
N ASN A 358 13.89 18.54 19.18
CA ASN A 358 13.30 17.55 20.09
C ASN A 358 12.80 16.30 19.32
N LEU A 359 13.74 15.64 18.64
CA LEU A 359 13.50 14.45 17.84
C LEU A 359 13.40 13.21 18.73
N THR A 360 12.38 12.40 18.50
CA THR A 360 12.29 11.03 19.05
C THR A 360 13.09 10.03 18.22
N ARG A 361 13.28 10.34 16.92
CA ARG A 361 14.02 9.49 15.99
C ARG A 361 14.64 10.33 14.87
N LEU A 362 15.94 10.14 14.68
CA LEU A 362 16.70 10.67 13.55
C LEU A 362 17.24 9.48 12.74
N VAL A 363 16.95 9.48 11.44
CA VAL A 363 17.48 8.49 10.49
C VAL A 363 18.31 9.21 9.45
N LEU A 364 19.61 8.95 9.49
CA LEU A 364 20.59 9.43 8.52
C LEU A 364 21.01 8.24 7.64
N CYS A 365 20.75 8.32 6.33
CA CYS A 365 21.10 7.23 5.40
C CYS A 365 22.28 7.60 4.50
N ARG A 366 23.22 6.66 4.32
CA ARG A 366 24.47 6.76 3.53
C ARG A 366 25.55 7.69 4.12
N PHE A 367 25.98 7.39 5.35
CA PHE A 367 27.20 7.98 5.90
C PHE A 367 28.23 6.89 6.11
N PRO A 368 29.53 7.11 5.81
CA PRO A 368 30.58 6.23 6.30
C PRO A 368 30.50 6.16 7.84
N GLN A 369 30.87 5.02 8.41
CA GLN A 369 30.74 4.75 9.84
C GLN A 369 31.61 5.75 10.64
N TYR A 370 30.98 6.71 11.31
CA TYR A 370 31.64 7.62 12.24
C TYR A 370 30.85 7.70 13.55
N PHE A 371 31.57 7.77 14.67
CA PHE A 371 31.00 7.83 16.01
C PHE A 371 30.67 9.26 16.41
N ILE A 372 29.41 9.65 16.22
CA ILE A 372 28.88 10.88 16.82
C ILE A 372 27.95 10.46 17.97
N LYS A 373 28.22 10.96 19.18
CA LYS A 373 27.38 10.70 20.35
C LYS A 373 26.17 11.62 20.32
N PHE A 374 24.98 11.07 20.09
CA PHE A 374 23.72 11.80 20.15
C PHE A 374 23.04 11.61 21.51
N PRO A 375 22.27 12.62 21.98
CA PRO A 375 21.51 12.50 23.23
C PRO A 375 20.23 11.65 23.10
N PHE A 376 19.95 11.08 21.93
CA PHE A 376 18.76 10.29 21.62
C PHE A 376 19.10 9.11 20.69
N PRO A 377 18.20 8.12 20.53
CA PRO A 377 18.44 6.99 19.62
C PRO A 377 18.59 7.47 18.18
N VAL A 378 19.77 7.24 17.59
CA VAL A 378 20.03 7.44 16.17
C VAL A 378 20.14 6.10 15.50
N THR A 379 19.33 5.89 14.46
CA THR A 379 19.47 4.71 13.60
C THR A 379 20.24 5.14 12.36
N VAL A 380 21.52 4.77 12.29
CA VAL A 380 22.30 4.87 11.06
C VAL A 380 22.02 3.61 10.24
N THR A 381 21.36 3.78 9.09
CA THR A 381 21.12 2.66 8.17
C THR A 381 22.13 2.74 7.03
N ASN A 382 23.08 1.82 7.03
CA ASN A 382 24.03 1.65 5.92
C ASN A 382 23.42 0.75 4.86
N ASN A 383 22.93 1.34 3.77
CA ASN A 383 22.64 0.61 2.54
C ASN A 383 23.92 0.57 1.69
N PHE A 384 24.93 -0.19 2.13
CA PHE A 384 26.11 -0.49 1.32
C PHE A 384 25.93 -1.83 0.61
N TRP A 385 26.25 -1.84 -0.69
CA TRP A 385 26.77 -3.05 -1.34
C TRP A 385 28.17 -3.27 -0.77
N LEU A 386 28.38 -4.34 -0.02
CA LEU A 386 29.69 -4.69 0.55
C LEU A 386 30.70 -4.91 -0.58
N ARG A 387 31.59 -3.94 -0.81
CA ARG A 387 32.96 -4.21 -1.26
C ARG A 387 33.89 -3.91 -0.10
N ASN A 388 34.77 -4.88 0.16
CA ASN A 388 35.68 -4.98 1.30
C ASN A 388 36.37 -3.67 1.69
N ILE A 389 36.30 -3.34 2.99
CA ILE A 389 37.21 -2.38 3.64
C ILE A 389 37.93 -3.15 4.76
N PRO A 390 39.27 -3.07 4.85
CA PRO A 390 40.04 -3.78 5.87
C PRO A 390 39.83 -3.17 7.24
N MET A 391 39.65 -4.03 8.25
CA MET A 391 39.51 -3.62 9.65
C MET A 391 40.87 -3.19 10.22
N GLY A 392 40.95 -1.94 10.63
CA GLY A 392 41.93 -1.42 11.60
C GLY A 392 41.25 -0.27 12.33
N TRP A 393 40.99 -0.45 13.62
CA TRP A 393 40.28 0.50 14.50
C TRP A 393 41.21 0.89 15.64
N ASP A 394 41.10 2.16 16.05
CA ASP A 394 40.99 2.58 17.45
C ASP A 394 39.74 3.47 17.57
#